data_AF-A0A0E2DAW7-F1
#
_entry.id   AF-A0A0E2DAW7-F1
#
_cell.length_a   1.000
_cell.length_b   1.000
_cell.length_c   1.000
_cell.angle_alpha   90.00
_cell.angle_beta   90.00
_cell.angle_gamma   90.00
#
_symmetry.space_group_name_H-M   'P 1'
#
loop_
_entity.id
_entity.type
_entity.pdbx_description
1 polymer ?
#
loop_
_entity_poly.entity_id
_entity_poly.type
_entity_poly.pdbx_seq_one_letter_code
_entity_poly.pdbx_strand_id
1 'polypeptide(L)'
;MKYSVFILLLITLSFSIYSDNQTVNNDPSELQQERKNKQRDEYLKVIKLFQTLKQYRFKHGDNNLLKDKKIKGIEKEIESLNIKLKGASLALSNAIAESVERKKDSGKNLNKKTNEFIIEYDANERANRDISDYNGTGMSSDEILDIVDMIDHIEIKIVRTIQSEQEAIDIKIGEPYLVSGKIDKIRISDAGRSINHYGIYLYIK
;
A
#
# COMPACT_ATOMS: atom_id res chain seq x y z
N MET A 1 36.89 59.40 -10.00
CA MET A 1 35.51 59.15 -9.56
C MET A 1 35.03 57.85 -10.20
N LYS A 2 35.37 56.67 -9.67
CA LYS A 2 34.78 55.96 -8.50
C LYS A 2 33.34 55.44 -8.65
N TYR A 3 32.70 55.55 -9.82
CA TYR A 3 31.35 54.98 -10.03
C TYR A 3 31.24 53.92 -11.14
N SER A 4 32.29 53.67 -11.95
CA SER A 4 32.17 52.73 -13.07
C SER A 4 32.24 51.25 -12.67
N VAL A 5 32.96 50.91 -11.59
CA VAL A 5 33.08 49.50 -11.14
C VAL A 5 31.87 49.09 -10.31
N PHE A 6 31.23 50.03 -9.62
CA PHE A 6 30.04 49.76 -8.80
C PHE A 6 28.81 49.44 -9.65
N ILE A 7 28.64 50.09 -10.80
CA ILE A 7 27.49 49.84 -11.70
C ILE A 7 27.62 48.48 -12.38
N LEU A 8 28.83 48.06 -12.79
CA LEU A 8 29.03 46.73 -13.39
C LEU A 8 28.77 45.59 -12.38
N LEU A 9 29.12 45.81 -11.10
CA LEU A 9 28.88 44.83 -10.03
C LEU A 9 27.39 44.75 -9.65
N LEU A 10 26.64 45.85 -9.79
CA LEU A 10 25.19 45.87 -9.56
C LEU A 10 24.43 45.15 -10.67
N ILE A 11 24.87 45.26 -11.94
CA ILE A 11 24.22 44.57 -13.05
C ILE A 11 24.45 43.05 -12.96
N THR A 12 25.64 42.59 -12.58
CA THR A 12 25.90 41.15 -12.38
C THR A 12 25.19 40.58 -11.15
N LEU A 13 25.06 41.34 -10.06
CA LEU A 13 24.26 40.89 -8.92
C LEU A 13 22.77 40.80 -9.26
N SER A 14 22.24 41.70 -10.10
CA SER A 14 20.85 41.61 -10.56
C SER A 14 20.59 40.42 -11.48
N PHE A 15 21.58 39.91 -12.23
CA PHE A 15 21.41 38.65 -12.96
C PHE A 15 21.60 37.39 -12.08
N SER A 16 22.40 37.47 -11.00
CA SER A 16 22.52 36.36 -10.05
C SER A 16 21.32 36.23 -9.09
N ILE A 17 20.52 37.27 -8.88
CA ILE A 17 19.28 37.19 -8.08
C ILE A 17 18.05 36.90 -8.97
N TYR A 18 18.16 37.08 -10.29
CA TYR A 18 17.07 36.82 -11.25
C TYR A 18 17.17 35.47 -11.98
N SER A 19 18.07 34.58 -11.55
CA SER A 19 18.24 33.25 -12.15
C SER A 19 17.83 32.09 -11.22
N ASP A 20 17.28 32.37 -10.03
CA ASP A 20 16.86 31.32 -9.09
C ASP A 20 15.40 31.44 -8.60
N ASN A 21 14.63 32.33 -9.23
CA ASN A 21 13.16 32.24 -9.21
C ASN A 21 12.67 31.63 -10.53
N GLN A 22 13.17 30.43 -10.87
CA GLN A 22 12.22 29.47 -11.40
C GLN A 22 11.28 29.20 -10.24
N THR A 23 10.19 29.97 -10.17
CA THR A 23 8.95 29.46 -9.62
C THR A 23 8.75 28.14 -10.33
N VAL A 24 9.11 27.04 -9.66
CA VAL A 24 8.55 25.74 -9.99
C VAL A 24 7.07 26.02 -9.93
N ASN A 25 6.48 26.19 -11.10
CA ASN A 25 5.06 26.36 -11.30
C ASN A 25 4.50 24.98 -10.98
N ASN A 26 4.53 24.65 -9.69
CA ASN A 26 3.89 23.49 -9.13
C ASN A 26 2.41 23.82 -9.19
N ASP A 27 1.83 23.71 -10.37
CA ASP A 27 0.39 23.74 -10.52
C ASP A 27 -0.15 22.75 -9.49
N PRO A 28 -1.03 23.16 -8.56
CA PRO A 28 -1.61 22.27 -7.58
C PRO A 28 -2.17 20.98 -8.20
N SER A 29 -2.59 21.01 -9.47
CA SER A 29 -3.01 19.82 -10.22
C SER A 29 -1.88 18.84 -10.54
N GLU A 30 -0.69 19.33 -10.93
CA GLU A 30 0.46 18.47 -11.25
C GLU A 30 0.99 17.77 -9.99
N LEU A 31 1.10 18.50 -8.88
CA LEU A 31 1.51 17.92 -7.60
C LEU A 31 0.50 16.89 -7.07
N GLN A 32 -0.79 17.11 -7.27
CA GLN A 32 -1.82 16.14 -6.90
C GLN A 32 -1.74 14.88 -7.78
N GLN A 33 -1.49 15.04 -9.07
CA GLN A 33 -1.33 13.92 -10.00
C GLN A 33 -0.09 13.10 -9.69
N GLU A 34 1.04 13.74 -9.37
CA GLU A 34 2.26 13.05 -8.98
C GLU A 34 2.07 12.21 -7.70
N ARG A 35 1.36 12.77 -6.70
CA ARG A 35 1.00 12.04 -5.48
C ARG A 35 0.11 10.83 -5.78
N LYS A 36 -0.90 11.00 -6.64
CA LYS A 36 -1.78 9.90 -7.06
C LYS A 36 -0.99 8.80 -7.77
N ASN A 37 -0.12 9.18 -8.70
CA ASN A 37 0.76 8.25 -9.42
C ASN A 37 1.67 7.48 -8.47
N LYS A 38 2.30 8.16 -7.51
CA LYS A 38 3.16 7.52 -6.51
C LYS A 38 2.39 6.51 -5.66
N GLN A 39 1.21 6.86 -5.17
CA GLN A 39 0.37 5.96 -4.38
C GLN A 39 -0.06 4.73 -5.19
N ARG A 40 -0.45 4.93 -6.45
CA ARG A 40 -0.75 3.83 -7.37
C ARG A 40 0.46 2.91 -7.53
N ASP A 41 1.62 3.46 -7.85
CA ASP A 41 2.83 2.68 -8.11
C ASP A 41 3.30 1.91 -6.86
N GLU A 42 3.15 2.50 -5.67
CA GLU A 42 3.38 1.82 -4.40
C GLU A 42 2.44 0.63 -4.24
N TYR A 43 1.13 0.83 -4.41
CA TYR A 43 0.13 -0.24 -4.31
C TYR A 43 0.37 -1.35 -5.35
N LEU A 44 0.69 -0.99 -6.60
CA LEU A 44 0.97 -1.94 -7.67
C LEU A 44 2.19 -2.82 -7.38
N LYS A 45 3.21 -2.28 -6.71
CA LYS A 45 4.35 -3.10 -6.27
C LYS A 45 3.91 -4.16 -5.27
N VAL A 46 2.96 -3.83 -4.38
CA VAL A 46 2.45 -4.77 -3.37
C VAL A 46 1.56 -5.83 -4.00
N ILE A 47 0.58 -5.44 -4.82
CA ILE A 47 -0.38 -6.39 -5.39
C ILE A 47 0.31 -7.42 -6.30
N LYS A 48 1.34 -7.00 -7.04
CA LYS A 48 2.16 -7.88 -7.90
C LYS A 48 2.90 -8.98 -7.13
N LEU A 49 3.15 -8.81 -5.83
CA LEU A 49 3.73 -9.88 -5.00
C LEU A 49 2.82 -11.11 -4.92
N PHE A 50 1.52 -10.94 -5.17
CA PHE A 50 0.48 -11.94 -5.04
C PHE A 50 -0.09 -12.43 -6.37
N GLN A 51 0.53 -12.06 -7.50
CA GLN A 51 0.07 -12.42 -8.85
C GLN A 51 -0.09 -13.93 -9.07
N THR A 52 0.76 -14.73 -8.42
CA THR A 52 0.69 -16.21 -8.49
C THR A 52 -0.61 -16.78 -7.93
N LEU A 53 -1.33 -16.06 -7.07
CA LEU A 53 -2.62 -16.51 -6.51
C LEU A 53 -3.74 -16.52 -7.55
N LYS A 54 -3.59 -15.79 -8.66
CA LYS A 54 -4.60 -15.71 -9.75
C LYS A 54 -4.98 -17.09 -10.30
N GLN A 55 -4.03 -18.01 -10.38
CA GLN A 55 -4.27 -19.36 -10.89
C GLN A 55 -5.27 -20.17 -10.03
N TYR A 56 -5.48 -19.78 -8.77
CA TYR A 56 -6.37 -20.46 -7.83
C TYR A 56 -7.74 -19.80 -7.68
N ARG A 57 -8.08 -18.83 -8.55
CA ARG A 57 -9.39 -18.18 -8.55
C ARG A 57 -10.52 -19.17 -8.78
N PHE A 58 -11.61 -19.04 -8.03
CA PHE A 58 -12.80 -19.84 -8.24
C PHE A 58 -13.53 -19.38 -9.51
N LYS A 59 -14.04 -20.34 -10.28
CA LYS A 59 -14.82 -20.08 -11.48
C LYS A 59 -16.24 -20.54 -11.27
N HIS A 60 -17.18 -19.89 -11.95
CA HIS A 60 -18.54 -20.39 -12.01
C HIS A 60 -18.53 -21.82 -12.58
N GLY A 61 -19.23 -22.75 -11.91
CA GLY A 61 -19.22 -24.17 -12.28
C GLY A 61 -18.11 -25.02 -11.63
N ASP A 62 -17.18 -24.43 -10.87
CA ASP A 62 -16.22 -25.22 -10.08
C ASP A 62 -16.95 -26.09 -9.05
N ASN A 63 -16.72 -27.40 -9.11
CA ASN A 63 -17.23 -28.33 -8.09
C ASN A 63 -16.40 -28.27 -6.79
N ASN A 64 -16.91 -28.89 -5.72
CA ASN A 64 -16.27 -28.85 -4.41
C ASN A 64 -14.86 -29.45 -4.41
N LEU A 65 -14.63 -30.52 -5.16
CA LEU A 65 -13.30 -31.15 -5.26
C LEU A 65 -12.26 -30.20 -5.84
N LEU A 66 -12.62 -29.43 -6.88
CA LEU A 66 -11.73 -28.46 -7.50
C LEU A 66 -11.51 -27.24 -6.59
N LYS A 67 -12.54 -26.79 -5.87
CA LYS A 67 -12.42 -25.73 -4.85
C LYS A 67 -11.45 -26.14 -3.76
N ASP A 68 -11.58 -27.35 -3.21
CA ASP A 68 -10.68 -27.86 -2.18
C ASP A 68 -9.23 -27.96 -2.67
N LYS A 69 -9.04 -28.38 -3.93
CA LYS A 69 -7.70 -28.40 -4.54
C LYS A 69 -7.09 -27.00 -4.66
N LYS A 70 -7.89 -26.00 -5.07
CA LYS A 70 -7.46 -24.60 -5.17
C LYS A 70 -7.13 -24.00 -3.81
N ILE A 71 -7.95 -24.26 -2.79
CA ILE A 71 -7.69 -23.83 -1.40
C ILE A 71 -6.34 -24.35 -0.91
N LYS A 72 -6.08 -25.67 -1.07
CA LYS A 72 -4.78 -26.25 -0.71
C LYS A 72 -3.62 -25.66 -1.51
N GLY A 73 -3.85 -25.25 -2.75
CA GLY A 73 -2.88 -24.53 -3.56
C GLY A 73 -2.54 -23.15 -3.00
N ILE A 74 -3.57 -22.39 -2.62
CA ILE A 74 -3.44 -21.08 -1.97
C ILE A 74 -2.66 -21.20 -0.67
N GLU A 75 -3.00 -22.16 0.20
CA GLU A 75 -2.31 -22.36 1.48
C GLU A 75 -0.81 -22.57 1.29
N LYS A 76 -0.42 -23.42 0.32
CA LYS A 76 0.98 -23.66 -0.02
C LYS A 76 1.67 -22.44 -0.62
N GLU A 77 0.99 -21.70 -1.49
CA GLU A 77 1.54 -20.49 -2.08
C GLU A 77 1.77 -19.41 -1.02
N ILE A 78 0.83 -19.23 -0.08
CA ILE A 78 0.97 -18.31 1.05
C ILE A 78 2.13 -18.74 1.97
N GLU A 79 2.35 -20.03 2.19
CA GLU A 79 3.52 -20.53 2.94
C GLU A 79 4.84 -20.20 2.21
N SER A 80 4.88 -20.41 0.90
CA SER A 80 6.03 -20.06 0.06
C SER A 80 6.31 -18.54 0.07
N LEU A 81 5.27 -17.73 -0.08
CA LEU A 81 5.36 -16.27 -0.04
C LEU A 81 5.79 -15.77 1.35
N ASN A 82 5.31 -16.40 2.43
CA ASN A 82 5.78 -16.11 3.79
C ASN A 82 7.29 -16.29 3.91
N ILE A 83 7.85 -17.37 3.35
CA ILE A 83 9.30 -17.60 3.38
C ILE A 83 10.03 -16.57 2.51
N LYS A 84 9.55 -16.36 1.29
CA LYS A 84 10.21 -15.50 0.28
C LYS A 84 10.22 -14.02 0.66
N LEU A 85 9.14 -13.53 1.26
CA LEU A 85 8.93 -12.10 1.52
C LEU A 85 9.26 -11.69 2.95
N LYS A 86 9.53 -12.64 3.85
CA LYS A 86 9.89 -12.32 5.23
C LYS A 86 11.14 -11.45 5.29
N GLY A 87 11.05 -10.35 6.02
CA GLY A 87 12.10 -9.34 6.17
C GLY A 87 12.16 -8.32 5.03
N ALA A 88 11.40 -8.50 3.94
CA ALA A 88 11.33 -7.52 2.87
C ALA A 88 10.68 -6.22 3.36
N SER A 89 11.23 -5.09 2.95
CA SER A 89 10.69 -3.78 3.30
C SER A 89 9.44 -3.47 2.48
N LEU A 90 8.44 -2.91 3.14
CA LEU A 90 7.20 -2.42 2.57
C LEU A 90 6.99 -0.98 3.02
N ALA A 91 6.50 -0.13 2.12
CA ALA A 91 6.08 1.23 2.45
C ALA A 91 4.87 1.61 1.58
N LEU A 92 3.83 2.14 2.23
CA LEU A 92 2.67 2.75 1.58
C LEU A 92 2.48 4.15 2.18
N SER A 93 2.40 5.16 1.32
CA SER A 93 2.23 6.55 1.72
C SER A 93 0.78 6.96 2.05
N ASN A 94 -0.19 6.08 1.77
CA ASN A 94 -1.62 6.39 1.87
C ASN A 94 -2.45 5.19 2.35
N ALA A 95 -1.97 4.49 3.38
CA ALA A 95 -2.72 3.39 3.97
C ALA A 95 -3.77 3.95 4.94
N ILE A 96 -5.04 3.60 4.75
CA ILE A 96 -6.16 4.14 5.54
C ILE A 96 -6.32 3.29 6.79
N ALA A 97 -6.27 3.89 7.98
CA ALA A 97 -6.51 3.15 9.22
C ALA A 97 -7.98 2.69 9.30
N GLU A 98 -8.21 1.38 9.44
CA GLU A 98 -9.55 0.80 9.54
C GLU A 98 -9.93 0.42 10.95
N SER A 99 -8.96 -0.07 11.74
CA SER A 99 -9.21 -0.48 13.11
C SER A 99 -7.98 -0.29 13.99
N VAL A 100 -8.25 -0.07 15.29
CA VAL A 100 -7.25 -0.09 16.36
C VAL A 100 -7.83 -0.91 17.50
N GLU A 101 -7.22 -2.05 17.79
CA GLU A 101 -7.71 -2.96 18.81
C GLU A 101 -6.60 -3.32 19.79
N ARG A 102 -6.93 -3.34 21.09
CA ARG A 102 -6.01 -3.93 22.07
C ARG A 102 -5.94 -5.43 21.85
N LYS A 103 -4.73 -5.97 21.69
CA LYS A 103 -4.51 -7.40 21.49
C LYS A 103 -4.97 -8.17 22.72
N LYS A 104 -5.95 -9.05 22.52
CA LYS A 104 -6.45 -9.96 23.54
C LYS A 104 -5.51 -11.18 23.61
N ASP A 105 -5.14 -11.59 24.82
CA ASP A 105 -4.39 -12.83 25.01
C ASP A 105 -5.29 -14.02 24.64
N SER A 106 -4.83 -14.89 23.73
CA SER A 106 -5.60 -16.05 23.24
C SER A 106 -5.38 -17.31 24.09
N GLY A 107 -4.87 -17.18 25.31
CA GLY A 107 -4.54 -18.28 26.22
C GLY A 107 -5.52 -18.47 27.39
N LYS A 108 -5.35 -19.56 28.16
CA LYS A 108 -6.15 -19.90 29.36
C LYS A 108 -6.19 -18.80 30.45
N ASN A 109 -5.38 -17.75 30.34
CA ASN A 109 -5.38 -16.59 31.22
C ASN A 109 -5.99 -15.38 30.51
N LEU A 110 -7.32 -15.35 30.40
CA LEU A 110 -8.11 -14.24 29.83
C LEU A 110 -7.92 -12.90 30.58
N ASN A 111 -7.23 -12.89 31.71
CA ASN A 111 -7.04 -11.71 32.57
C ASN A 111 -5.72 -10.97 32.36
N LYS A 112 -4.81 -11.45 31.49
CA LYS A 112 -3.56 -10.74 31.21
C LYS A 112 -3.79 -9.76 30.07
N LYS A 113 -3.98 -8.48 30.41
CA LYS A 113 -3.97 -7.40 29.41
C LYS A 113 -2.57 -7.30 28.84
N THR A 114 -2.42 -7.54 27.54
CA THR A 114 -1.21 -7.13 26.84
C THR A 114 -1.24 -5.60 26.68
N ASN A 115 -0.06 -4.97 26.67
CA ASN A 115 0.08 -3.57 26.29
C ASN A 115 0.25 -3.42 24.78
N GLU A 116 -0.11 -4.44 24.01
CA GLU A 116 0.01 -4.45 22.56
C GLU A 116 -1.32 -4.03 21.93
N PHE A 117 -1.23 -3.18 20.92
CA PHE A 117 -2.35 -2.76 20.07
C PHE A 117 -2.07 -3.21 18.65
N ILE A 118 -3.12 -3.70 17.99
CA ILE A 118 -3.13 -4.08 16.58
C ILE A 118 -3.80 -2.94 15.84
N ILE A 119 -3.12 -2.42 14.83
CA ILE A 119 -3.68 -1.45 13.90
C ILE A 119 -3.78 -2.14 12.55
N GLU A 120 -4.97 -2.12 11.96
CA GLU A 120 -5.20 -2.60 10.60
C GLU A 120 -5.39 -1.40 9.67
N TYR A 121 -4.71 -1.45 8.53
CA TYR A 121 -4.79 -0.44 7.50
C TYR A 121 -5.25 -1.08 6.19
N ASP A 122 -6.16 -0.41 5.50
CA ASP A 122 -6.47 -0.69 4.11
C ASP A 122 -5.40 -0.08 3.21
N ALA A 123 -4.90 -0.84 2.24
CA ALA A 123 -3.92 -0.33 1.27
C ALA A 123 -4.53 0.63 0.22
N ASN A 124 -5.75 1.12 0.47
CA ASN A 124 -6.55 2.03 -0.36
C ASN A 124 -6.67 1.55 -1.82
N GLU A 125 -7.13 0.31 -1.96
CA GLU A 125 -7.29 -0.36 -3.24
C GLU A 125 -8.23 0.38 -4.20
N ARG A 126 -9.31 0.98 -3.67
CA ARG A 126 -10.41 1.53 -4.46
C ARG A 126 -9.97 2.64 -5.41
N ALA A 127 -8.93 3.39 -5.05
CA ALA A 127 -8.35 4.43 -5.91
C ALA A 127 -7.61 3.88 -7.14
N ASN A 128 -7.37 2.56 -7.22
CA ASN A 128 -6.59 1.90 -8.26
C ASN A 128 -7.43 0.97 -9.15
N ARG A 129 -8.77 1.01 -9.07
CA ARG A 129 -9.64 0.14 -9.89
C ARG A 129 -9.97 0.72 -11.27
N ASP A 130 -9.77 2.02 -11.48
CA ASP A 130 -10.14 2.67 -12.75
C ASP A 130 -9.08 2.42 -13.82
N ILE A 131 -9.46 1.74 -14.90
CA ILE A 131 -8.59 1.47 -16.07
C ILE A 131 -8.00 2.78 -16.62
N SER A 132 -8.78 3.87 -16.61
CA SER A 132 -8.33 5.15 -17.15
C SER A 132 -7.16 5.75 -16.37
N ASP A 133 -6.99 5.39 -15.10
CA ASP A 133 -5.86 5.82 -14.26
C ASP A 133 -4.53 5.18 -14.70
N TYR A 134 -4.56 4.20 -15.61
CA TYR A 134 -3.36 3.56 -16.17
C TYR A 134 -2.98 4.10 -17.54
N ASN A 135 -3.79 4.95 -18.16
CA ASN A 135 -3.46 5.56 -19.44
C ASN A 135 -2.21 6.44 -19.30
N GLY A 136 -1.25 6.29 -20.22
CA GLY A 136 0.02 7.03 -20.19
C GLY A 136 1.07 6.47 -19.22
N THR A 137 0.81 5.36 -18.53
CA THR A 137 1.81 4.67 -17.68
C THR A 137 2.82 3.83 -18.47
N GLY A 138 2.59 3.64 -19.78
CA GLY A 138 3.40 2.76 -20.64
C GLY A 138 3.06 1.27 -20.52
N MET A 139 2.05 0.89 -19.72
CA MET A 139 1.54 -0.48 -19.64
C MET A 139 0.72 -0.83 -20.89
N SER A 140 0.81 -2.09 -21.30
CA SER A 140 -0.08 -2.65 -22.32
C SER A 140 -1.51 -2.82 -21.80
N SER A 141 -2.49 -2.86 -22.70
CA SER A 141 -3.89 -3.10 -22.33
C SER A 141 -4.09 -4.41 -21.57
N ASP A 142 -3.36 -5.46 -21.95
CA ASP A 142 -3.44 -6.77 -21.28
C ASP A 142 -2.88 -6.71 -19.85
N GLU A 143 -1.79 -5.99 -19.62
CA GLU A 143 -1.24 -5.79 -18.26
C GLU A 143 -2.20 -5.01 -17.37
N ILE A 144 -2.87 -3.98 -17.91
CA ILE A 144 -3.84 -3.18 -17.15
C ILE A 144 -5.04 -4.05 -16.77
N LEU A 145 -5.56 -4.84 -17.72
CA LEU A 145 -6.66 -5.77 -17.45
C LEU A 145 -6.26 -6.84 -16.43
N ASP A 146 -5.02 -7.36 -16.49
CA ASP A 146 -4.51 -8.33 -15.52
C ASP A 146 -4.46 -7.74 -14.10
N ILE A 147 -3.97 -6.50 -13.98
CA ILE A 147 -3.89 -5.78 -12.71
C ILE A 147 -5.27 -5.49 -12.14
N VAL A 148 -6.17 -4.91 -12.94
CA VAL A 148 -7.54 -4.57 -12.47
C VAL A 148 -8.28 -5.83 -12.06
N ASP A 149 -8.12 -6.92 -12.83
CA ASP A 149 -8.66 -8.24 -12.45
C ASP A 149 -8.08 -8.74 -11.13
N MET A 150 -6.78 -8.57 -10.86
CA MET A 150 -6.21 -8.94 -9.56
C MET A 150 -6.77 -8.11 -8.40
N ILE A 151 -6.86 -6.80 -8.61
CA ILE A 151 -7.38 -5.83 -7.63
C ILE A 151 -8.80 -6.21 -7.22
N ASP A 152 -9.66 -6.50 -8.20
CA ASP A 152 -11.04 -6.97 -7.95
C ASP A 152 -11.15 -8.32 -7.22
N HIS A 153 -10.04 -8.97 -6.89
CA HIS A 153 -10.03 -10.30 -6.28
C HIS A 153 -9.15 -10.40 -5.04
N ILE A 154 -8.27 -9.42 -4.82
CA ILE A 154 -7.28 -9.44 -3.76
C ILE A 154 -7.31 -8.10 -3.03
N GLU A 155 -7.80 -8.15 -1.80
CA GLU A 155 -7.76 -7.02 -0.88
C GLU A 155 -6.50 -7.13 -0.02
N ILE A 156 -5.72 -6.05 0.06
CA ILE A 156 -4.50 -6.01 0.87
C ILE A 156 -4.75 -5.22 2.14
N LYS A 157 -4.63 -5.88 3.29
CA LYS A 157 -4.62 -5.27 4.62
C LYS A 157 -3.22 -5.28 5.20
N ILE A 158 -2.76 -4.15 5.73
CA ILE A 158 -1.51 -4.09 6.50
C ILE A 158 -1.83 -4.13 7.98
N VAL A 159 -1.12 -4.97 8.72
CA VAL A 159 -1.31 -5.14 10.15
C VAL A 159 -0.02 -4.77 10.88
N ARG A 160 -0.10 -3.78 11.76
CA ARG A 160 1.04 -3.36 12.61
C ARG A 160 0.70 -3.58 14.07
N THR A 161 1.64 -4.17 14.81
CA THR A 161 1.53 -4.27 16.27
C THR A 161 2.39 -3.19 16.92
N ILE A 162 1.80 -2.39 17.80
CA ILE A 162 2.48 -1.34 18.55
C ILE A 162 2.30 -1.56 20.05
N GLN A 163 3.18 -0.96 20.87
CA GLN A 163 3.12 -1.05 22.34
C GLN A 163 2.75 0.28 23.03
N SER A 164 2.71 1.37 22.27
CA SER A 164 2.40 2.71 22.79
C SER A 164 0.89 2.92 22.79
N GLU A 165 0.31 3.08 23.98
CA GLU A 165 -1.10 3.43 24.13
C GLU A 165 -1.40 4.82 23.55
N GLN A 166 -0.47 5.77 23.69
CA GLN A 166 -0.62 7.09 23.09
C GLN A 166 -0.63 7.02 21.56
N GLU A 167 0.28 6.24 20.96
CA GLU A 167 0.30 6.04 19.50
C GLU A 167 -1.02 5.40 19.04
N ALA A 168 -1.56 4.44 19.79
CA ALA A 168 -2.87 3.84 19.48
C ALA A 168 -4.03 4.85 19.56
N ILE A 169 -4.02 5.77 20.53
CA ILE A 169 -5.03 6.83 20.68
C ILE A 169 -4.93 7.86 19.55
N ASP A 170 -3.71 8.14 19.07
CA ASP A 170 -3.46 9.14 18.03
C ASP A 170 -3.89 8.67 16.63
N ILE A 171 -4.12 7.36 16.45
CA ILE A 171 -4.67 6.81 15.20
C ILE A 171 -6.17 7.11 15.09
N LYS A 172 -6.54 7.73 13.98
CA LYS A 172 -7.91 8.08 13.62
C LYS A 172 -8.38 7.19 12.48
N ILE A 173 -9.49 6.50 12.70
CA ILE A 173 -10.10 5.62 11.70
C ILE A 173 -10.57 6.45 10.50
N GLY A 174 -10.27 5.98 9.28
CA GLY A 174 -10.58 6.64 8.02
C GLY A 174 -9.51 7.64 7.56
N GLU A 175 -8.50 7.94 8.38
CA GLU A 175 -7.41 8.84 8.00
C GLU A 175 -6.25 8.09 7.32
N PRO A 176 -5.53 8.75 6.39
CA PRO A 176 -4.38 8.17 5.71
C PRO A 176 -3.09 8.29 6.53
N TYR A 177 -2.30 7.22 6.52
CA TYR A 177 -1.01 7.16 7.20
C TYR A 177 0.09 6.66 6.26
N LEU A 178 1.30 7.20 6.48
CA LEU A 178 2.52 6.58 5.99
C LEU A 178 2.81 5.35 6.84
N VAL A 179 2.66 4.17 6.24
CA VAL A 179 2.89 2.90 6.91
C VAL A 179 4.10 2.24 6.25
N SER A 180 5.11 1.93 7.06
CA SER A 180 6.31 1.25 6.59
C SER A 180 6.83 0.27 7.63
N GLY A 181 7.51 -0.77 7.17
CA GLY A 181 8.08 -1.80 8.03
C GLY A 181 8.61 -2.98 7.24
N LYS A 182 9.10 -3.99 7.95
CA LYS A 182 9.51 -5.27 7.35
C LYS A 182 8.38 -6.28 7.47
N ILE A 183 8.10 -7.01 6.39
CA ILE A 183 7.10 -8.08 6.39
C ILE A 183 7.56 -9.17 7.37
N ASP A 184 6.75 -9.45 8.38
CA ASP A 184 7.00 -10.51 9.36
C ASP A 184 6.25 -11.80 8.97
N LYS A 185 4.98 -11.64 8.59
CA LYS A 185 4.07 -12.73 8.26
C LYS A 185 2.98 -12.26 7.30
N ILE A 186 2.54 -13.18 6.46
CA ILE A 186 1.40 -13.05 5.55
C ILE A 186 0.34 -14.04 6.01
N ARG A 187 -0.90 -13.58 6.13
CA ARG A 187 -2.07 -14.45 6.31
C ARG A 187 -3.09 -14.16 5.23
N ILE A 188 -3.93 -15.15 4.96
CA ILE A 188 -5.12 -14.97 4.16
C ILE A 188 -6.32 -15.12 5.08
N SER A 189 -7.27 -14.20 5.00
CA SER A 189 -8.56 -14.37 5.66
C SER A 189 -9.56 -15.01 4.70
N ASP A 190 -10.33 -15.93 5.27
CA ASP A 190 -11.45 -16.61 4.64
C ASP A 190 -12.75 -15.78 4.71
N ALA A 191 -12.67 -14.47 5.05
CA ALA A 191 -13.82 -13.58 5.16
C ALA A 191 -14.45 -13.36 3.77
N GLY A 192 -15.26 -14.33 3.36
CA GLY A 192 -15.86 -14.40 2.04
C GLY A 192 -15.38 -15.59 1.22
N ARG A 193 -15.69 -16.82 1.64
CA ARG A 193 -15.94 -17.95 0.71
C ARG A 193 -17.17 -17.71 -0.20
N SER A 194 -17.66 -16.47 -0.28
CA SER A 194 -18.38 -15.94 -1.42
C SER A 194 -17.42 -15.83 -2.62
N ILE A 195 -18.00 -15.79 -3.80
CA ILE A 195 -17.29 -15.92 -5.06
C ILE A 195 -16.24 -14.80 -5.15
N ASN A 196 -14.95 -15.18 -5.13
CA ASN A 196 -13.85 -14.47 -5.77
C ASN A 196 -13.08 -13.33 -5.04
N HIS A 197 -13.18 -13.14 -3.72
CA HIS A 197 -12.30 -12.18 -3.02
C HIS A 197 -11.44 -12.84 -1.93
N TYR A 198 -10.17 -12.47 -1.87
CA TYR A 198 -9.21 -12.88 -0.85
C TYR A 198 -8.70 -11.67 -0.09
N GLY A 199 -8.86 -11.66 1.24
CA GLY A 199 -8.19 -10.69 2.09
C GLY A 199 -6.79 -11.17 2.44
N ILE A 200 -5.74 -10.48 2.00
CA ILE A 200 -4.34 -10.76 2.34
C ILE A 200 -3.89 -9.78 3.43
N TYR A 201 -3.52 -10.33 4.58
CA TYR A 201 -3.08 -9.60 5.76
C TYR A 201 -1.56 -9.65 5.86
N LEU A 202 -0.91 -8.50 5.64
CA LEU A 202 0.52 -8.30 5.71
C LEU A 202 0.90 -7.76 7.10
N TYR A 203 1.40 -8.64 7.96
CA TYR A 203 1.92 -8.26 9.26
C TYR A 203 3.30 -7.65 9.07
N ILE A 204 3.50 -6.42 9.55
CA ILE A 204 4.77 -5.70 9.49
C ILE A 204 5.31 -5.39 10.90
N LYS A 205 6.63 -5.26 10.99
CA LYS A 205 7.38 -4.82 12.17
C LYS A 205 8.21 -3.58 11.86
#